data_AF-H0BS22-F1
#
_entry.id   AF-H0BS22-F1
#
_cell.length_a   1.000
_cell.length_b   1.000
_cell.length_c   1.000
_cell.angle_alpha   90.00
_cell.angle_beta   90.00
_cell.angle_gamma   90.00
#
_symmetry.space_group_name_H-M   'P 1'
#
loop_
_entity.id
_entity.type
_entity.pdbx_description
1 polymer ?
#
loop_
_entity_poly.entity_id
_entity_poly.type
_entity_poly.pdbx_seq_one_letter_code
_entity_poly.pdbx_strand_id
1 'polypeptide(L)'
;MTADASVLESIQAVDTAVAREVATLWPNLFGPGVFVPLKIGIDKILAIDAQRRGSELTRAKIRLFLGWHVRRAPYLEAVKQGGPRHSINGAAENARTVTSANAAYAQEKLQALLKRDDVPSTEHYDGEEGMSWWNGLDRRERAKWMKAAGDTGVPADAWKAFKAGLSALK
;
A
#
# COMPACT_ATOMS: atom_id res chain seq x y z
N MET A 1 16.88 -30.21 -9.45
CA MET A 1 16.93 -28.83 -8.90
C MET A 1 15.87 -28.03 -9.61
N THR A 2 14.61 -28.27 -9.24
CA THR A 2 13.46 -27.54 -9.76
C THR A 2 13.39 -26.22 -9.02
N ALA A 3 13.65 -25.11 -9.73
CA ALA A 3 13.31 -23.80 -9.20
C ALA A 3 11.82 -23.83 -8.83
N ASP A 4 11.55 -23.59 -7.56
CA ASP A 4 10.24 -23.63 -6.95
C ASP A 4 9.36 -22.54 -7.58
N ALA A 5 8.44 -22.95 -8.46
CA ALA A 5 7.53 -22.04 -9.13
C ALA A 5 6.62 -21.28 -8.15
N SER A 6 6.45 -21.77 -6.91
CA SER A 6 5.67 -21.07 -5.88
C SER A 6 6.37 -19.82 -5.33
N VAL A 7 7.70 -19.78 -5.39
CA VAL A 7 8.50 -18.60 -5.01
C VAL A 7 8.42 -17.52 -6.09
N LEU A 8 8.23 -17.92 -7.36
CA LEU A 8 8.07 -17.01 -8.49
C LEU A 8 6.62 -16.51 -8.64
N GLU A 9 5.61 -17.30 -8.27
CA GLU A 9 4.20 -16.87 -8.25
C GLU A 9 3.91 -15.84 -7.13
N SER A 10 4.66 -15.88 -6.03
CA SER A 10 4.55 -14.89 -4.94
C SER A 10 5.01 -13.47 -5.32
N ILE A 11 5.58 -13.29 -6.53
CA ILE A 11 6.06 -12.00 -7.05
C ILE A 11 4.97 -11.29 -7.89
N GLN A 12 3.86 -11.96 -8.22
CA GLN A 12 2.88 -11.45 -9.15
C GLN A 12 1.70 -10.75 -8.46
N ALA A 13 1.92 -9.48 -8.09
CA ALA A 13 0.88 -8.43 -8.06
C ALA A 13 1.42 -7.04 -7.66
N VAL A 14 2.63 -6.99 -7.11
CA VAL A 14 3.28 -5.77 -6.59
C VAL A 14 4.04 -4.95 -7.64
N ASP A 15 4.07 -5.40 -8.89
CA ASP A 15 5.01 -4.89 -9.90
C ASP A 15 4.41 -3.77 -10.77
N THR A 16 3.66 -2.86 -10.14
CA THR A 16 3.21 -1.65 -10.83
C THR A 16 4.40 -0.75 -11.13
N ALA A 17 4.37 -0.02 -12.25
CA ALA A 17 5.43 0.95 -12.57
C ALA A 17 5.69 1.92 -11.42
N VAL A 18 4.63 2.36 -10.74
CA VAL A 18 4.71 3.21 -9.54
C VAL A 18 5.46 2.51 -8.40
N ALA A 19 5.16 1.24 -8.10
CA ALA A 19 5.84 0.49 -7.03
C ALA A 19 7.34 0.28 -7.32
N ARG A 20 7.71 -0.01 -8.57
CA ARG A 20 9.11 -0.11 -9.00
C ARG A 20 9.83 1.24 -8.86
N GLU A 21 9.18 2.31 -9.30
CA GLU A 21 9.75 3.65 -9.29
C GLU A 21 9.95 4.17 -7.85
N VAL A 22 8.95 4.02 -6.96
CA VAL A 22 9.11 4.45 -5.55
C VAL A 22 10.17 3.62 -4.81
N ALA A 23 10.31 2.33 -5.11
CA ALA A 23 11.39 1.49 -4.56
C ALA A 23 12.77 1.89 -5.10
N THR A 24 12.83 2.37 -6.33
CA THR A 24 14.07 2.88 -6.95
C THR A 24 14.48 4.21 -6.34
N LEU A 25 13.53 5.12 -6.12
CA LEU A 25 13.82 6.45 -5.56
C LEU A 25 14.11 6.42 -4.06
N TRP A 26 13.42 5.56 -3.31
CA TRP A 26 13.50 5.48 -1.84
C TRP A 26 13.60 4.02 -1.36
N PRO A 27 14.72 3.32 -1.65
CA PRO A 27 14.91 1.92 -1.28
C PRO A 27 14.91 1.68 0.24
N ASN A 28 15.16 2.72 1.02
CA ASN A 28 15.10 2.69 2.49
C ASN A 28 13.66 2.73 3.06
N LEU A 29 12.68 3.09 2.23
CA LEU A 29 11.27 3.18 2.62
C LEU A 29 10.41 2.10 1.95
N PHE A 30 10.77 1.73 0.72
CA PHE A 30 9.99 0.85 -0.13
C PHE A 30 10.91 -0.14 -0.84
N GLY A 31 10.42 -1.35 -1.07
CA GLY A 31 11.16 -2.40 -1.77
C GLY A 31 10.70 -3.79 -1.33
N PRO A 32 11.20 -4.86 -1.97
CA PRO A 32 10.91 -6.23 -1.56
C PRO A 32 11.30 -6.44 -0.08
N GLY A 33 10.32 -6.79 0.75
CA GLY A 33 10.53 -6.99 2.20
C GLY A 33 10.76 -5.72 3.03
N VAL A 34 10.78 -4.53 2.41
CA VAL A 34 10.99 -3.27 3.13
C VAL A 34 9.65 -2.71 3.60
N PHE A 35 9.40 -2.84 4.90
CA PHE A 35 8.23 -2.28 5.57
C PHE A 35 8.66 -1.57 6.85
N VAL A 36 8.63 -0.24 6.82
CA VAL A 36 9.04 0.60 7.95
C VAL A 36 7.94 1.59 8.29
N PRO A 37 7.76 1.96 9.58
CA PRO A 37 6.78 2.97 9.94
C PRO A 37 7.12 4.30 9.25
N LEU A 38 6.23 4.82 8.41
CA LEU A 38 6.52 6.04 7.66
C LEU A 38 6.24 7.31 8.48
N LYS A 39 6.98 8.38 8.20
CA LYS A 39 6.72 9.71 8.75
C LYS A 39 5.30 10.18 8.41
N ILE A 40 4.63 10.81 9.36
CA ILE A 40 3.29 11.37 9.12
C ILE A 40 3.40 12.50 8.08
N GLY A 41 2.56 12.44 7.04
CA GLY A 41 2.58 13.44 5.96
C GLY A 41 3.78 13.30 5.00
N ILE A 42 4.40 12.12 4.94
CA ILE A 42 5.55 11.85 4.05
C ILE A 42 5.21 12.06 2.57
N ASP A 43 3.93 11.98 2.18
CA ASP A 43 3.43 12.20 0.81
C ASP A 43 3.90 13.52 0.20
N LYS A 44 3.99 14.58 1.02
CA LYS A 44 4.46 15.89 0.56
C LYS A 44 5.96 15.88 0.25
N ILE A 45 6.75 15.26 1.12
CA ILE A 45 8.20 15.20 1.00
C ILE A 45 8.59 14.33 -0.19
N LEU A 46 7.94 13.17 -0.35
CA LEU A 46 8.15 12.27 -1.48
C LEU A 46 7.83 12.97 -2.80
N ALA A 47 6.73 13.74 -2.87
CA ALA A 47 6.38 14.46 -4.09
C ALA A 47 7.40 15.54 -4.46
N ILE A 48 7.87 16.31 -3.48
CA ILE A 48 8.90 17.33 -3.69
C ILE A 48 10.23 16.68 -4.14
N ASP A 49 10.61 15.58 -3.50
CA ASP A 49 11.86 14.88 -3.82
C ASP A 49 11.80 14.19 -5.19
N ALA A 50 10.67 13.55 -5.54
CA ALA A 50 10.45 13.00 -6.87
C ALA A 50 10.58 14.06 -7.96
N GLN A 51 9.93 15.22 -7.78
CA GLN A 51 10.02 16.33 -8.72
C GLN A 51 11.47 16.83 -8.88
N ARG A 52 12.22 16.95 -7.77
CA ARG A 52 13.65 17.34 -7.80
C ARG A 52 14.52 16.36 -8.56
N ARG A 53 14.17 15.07 -8.54
CA ARG A 53 14.86 13.99 -9.26
C ARG A 53 14.36 13.79 -10.69
N GLY A 54 13.45 14.64 -11.17
CA GLY A 54 12.88 14.54 -12.52
C GLY A 54 11.94 13.34 -12.71
N SER A 55 11.37 12.80 -11.63
CA SER A 55 10.37 11.73 -11.70
C SER A 55 8.98 12.29 -11.97
N GLU A 56 8.20 11.55 -12.75
CA GLU A 56 6.79 11.84 -13.04
C GLU A 56 5.84 11.45 -11.87
N LEU A 57 6.39 11.02 -10.73
CA LEU A 57 5.60 10.67 -9.55
C LEU A 57 4.97 11.91 -8.91
N THR A 58 3.74 12.21 -9.34
CA THR A 58 2.92 13.23 -8.70
C THR A 58 2.51 12.83 -7.28
N ARG A 59 2.20 13.83 -6.44
CA ARG A 59 1.65 13.61 -5.10
C ARG A 59 0.39 12.73 -5.11
N ALA A 60 -0.42 12.80 -6.17
CA ALA A 60 -1.60 11.96 -6.31
C ALA A 60 -1.24 10.49 -6.49
N LYS A 61 -0.28 10.16 -7.38
CA LYS A 61 0.25 8.79 -7.55
C LYS A 61 0.81 8.25 -6.24
N ILE A 62 1.63 9.05 -5.55
CA ILE A 62 2.23 8.68 -4.26
C ILE A 62 1.14 8.39 -3.23
N ARG A 63 0.10 9.23 -3.12
CA ARG A 63 -1.00 8.99 -2.16
C ARG A 63 -1.79 7.72 -2.47
N LEU A 64 -1.99 7.40 -3.74
CA LEU A 64 -2.64 6.15 -4.15
C LEU A 64 -1.80 4.94 -3.73
N PHE A 65 -0.50 4.97 -4.05
CA PHE A 65 0.45 3.93 -3.65
C PHE A 65 0.49 3.78 -2.13
N LEU A 66 0.65 4.88 -1.38
CA LEU A 66 0.69 4.84 0.08
C LEU A 66 -0.60 4.30 0.68
N GLY A 67 -1.77 4.69 0.15
CA GLY A 67 -3.07 4.21 0.63
C GLY A 67 -3.21 2.69 0.51
N TRP A 68 -2.59 2.09 -0.50
CA TRP A 68 -2.49 0.63 -0.63
C TRP A 68 -1.38 0.05 0.28
N HIS A 69 -0.17 0.60 0.25
CA HIS A 69 0.99 0.08 0.97
C HIS A 69 0.79 0.00 2.49
N VAL A 70 0.22 1.06 3.10
CA VAL A 70 0.07 1.15 4.57
C VAL A 70 -1.01 0.23 5.16
N ARG A 71 -1.78 -0.46 4.30
CA ARG A 71 -2.82 -1.41 4.72
C ARG A 71 -2.35 -2.86 4.67
N ARG A 72 -1.16 -3.13 4.16
CA ARG A 72 -0.64 -4.50 4.04
C ARG A 72 -0.22 -5.04 5.40
N ALA A 73 -0.40 -6.34 5.60
CA ALA A 73 -0.03 -7.01 6.85
C ALA A 73 1.44 -6.75 7.27
N PRO A 74 2.46 -6.82 6.38
CA PRO A 74 3.84 -6.52 6.76
C PRO A 74 4.05 -5.08 7.25
N TYR A 75 3.32 -4.10 6.69
CA TYR A 75 3.38 -2.72 7.16
C TYR A 75 2.75 -2.56 8.55
N LEU A 76 1.57 -3.17 8.76
CA LEU A 76 0.89 -3.13 10.05
C LEU A 76 1.71 -3.82 11.15
N GLU A 77 2.41 -4.91 10.80
CA GLU A 77 3.35 -5.58 11.71
C GLU A 77 4.50 -4.64 12.12
N ALA A 78 5.10 -3.94 11.16
CA ALA A 78 6.16 -2.96 11.44
C ALA A 78 5.65 -1.81 12.34
N VAL A 79 4.43 -1.32 12.12
CA VAL A 79 3.82 -0.30 13.01
C VAL A 79 3.49 -0.88 14.39
N LYS A 80 3.02 -2.12 14.48
CA LYS A 80 2.73 -2.78 15.77
C LYS A 80 3.98 -2.91 16.64
N GLN A 81 5.13 -3.23 16.04
CA GLN A 81 6.42 -3.30 16.75
C GLN A 81 6.87 -1.94 17.32
N GLY A 82 6.34 -0.83 16.78
CA GLY A 82 6.61 0.51 17.27
C GLY A 82 7.87 1.15 16.66
N GLY A 83 8.61 1.92 17.45
CA GLY A 83 9.90 2.47 17.04
C GLY A 83 9.86 3.79 16.24
N PRO A 84 11.00 4.21 15.67
CA PRO A 84 11.12 5.46 14.94
C PRO A 84 10.40 5.39 13.59
N ARG A 85 9.82 6.52 13.19
CA ARG A 85 9.28 6.67 11.84
C ARG A 85 10.39 7.08 10.88
N HIS A 86 10.30 6.60 9.65
CA HIS A 86 11.30 6.80 8.61
C HIS A 86 10.85 7.86 7.60
N SER A 87 11.81 8.64 7.12
CA SER A 87 11.67 9.62 6.04
C SER A 87 12.64 9.26 4.92
N ILE A 88 12.68 10.08 3.86
CA ILE A 88 13.60 9.89 2.73
C ILE A 88 15.10 9.83 3.13
N ASN A 89 15.46 10.34 4.31
CA ASN A 89 16.83 10.35 4.85
C ASN A 89 17.09 9.20 5.87
N GLY A 90 16.24 8.18 5.94
CA GLY A 90 16.34 7.11 6.95
C GLY A 90 15.46 7.36 8.17
N ALA A 91 15.85 6.86 9.35
CA ALA A 91 15.13 7.10 10.60
C ALA A 91 15.02 8.62 10.81
N ALA A 92 13.80 9.14 10.84
CA ALA A 92 13.62 10.58 10.90
C ALA A 92 13.89 11.04 12.33
N GLU A 93 15.05 11.66 12.54
CA GLU A 93 15.52 12.20 13.83
C GLU A 93 14.47 13.10 14.52
N ASN A 94 13.57 13.72 13.74
CA ASN A 94 12.47 14.58 14.20
C ASN A 94 11.06 14.04 13.85
N ALA A 95 10.90 12.73 13.64
CA ALA A 95 9.57 12.15 13.54
C ALA A 95 9.16 11.56 14.89
N ARG A 96 7.95 11.94 15.33
CA ARG A 96 7.27 11.28 16.45
C ARG A 96 7.35 9.76 16.24
N THR A 97 7.82 9.04 17.25
CA THR A 97 7.81 7.58 17.25
C THR A 97 6.39 7.05 17.10
N VAL A 98 6.27 5.79 16.73
CA VAL A 98 4.97 5.13 16.77
C VAL A 98 4.50 5.06 18.22
N THR A 99 3.41 5.75 18.52
CA THR A 99 2.78 5.73 19.86
C THR A 99 2.10 4.39 20.11
N SER A 100 1.86 4.07 21.39
CA SER A 100 1.08 2.89 21.80
C SER A 100 -0.31 2.84 21.14
N ALA A 101 -0.98 3.98 21.00
CA ALA A 101 -2.27 4.07 20.30
C ALA A 101 -2.15 3.69 18.81
N ASN A 102 -1.08 4.09 18.12
CA ASN A 102 -0.85 3.70 16.73
C ASN A 102 -0.55 2.19 16.61
N ALA A 103 0.21 1.63 17.56
CA ALA A 103 0.50 0.19 17.59
C ALA A 103 -0.76 -0.64 17.86
N ALA A 104 -1.61 -0.20 18.79
CA ALA A 104 -2.90 -0.84 19.08
C ALA A 104 -3.85 -0.81 17.87
N TYR A 105 -3.92 0.34 17.18
CA TYR A 105 -4.69 0.46 15.93
C TYR A 105 -4.15 -0.50 14.85
N ALA A 106 -2.83 -0.57 14.68
CA ALA A 106 -2.22 -1.50 13.73
C ALA A 106 -2.50 -2.96 14.09
N GLN A 107 -2.46 -3.31 15.38
CA GLN A 107 -2.82 -4.64 15.86
C GLN A 107 -4.28 -4.99 15.57
N GLU A 108 -5.22 -4.07 15.81
CA GLU A 108 -6.65 -4.28 15.48
C GLU A 108 -6.82 -4.56 13.98
N LYS A 109 -6.18 -3.77 13.12
CA LYS A 109 -6.27 -3.96 11.67
C LYS A 109 -5.60 -5.23 11.19
N LEU A 110 -4.45 -5.60 11.76
CA LEU A 110 -3.79 -6.85 11.44
C LEU A 110 -4.65 -8.05 11.82
N GLN A 111 -5.25 -8.04 13.02
CA GLN A 111 -6.16 -9.08 13.47
C GLN A 111 -7.41 -9.19 12.57
N ALA A 112 -7.96 -8.05 12.12
CA ALA A 112 -9.08 -8.03 11.20
C ALA A 112 -8.71 -8.60 9.81
N LEU A 113 -7.47 -8.42 9.36
CA LEU A 113 -6.97 -9.03 8.12
C LEU A 113 -6.79 -10.54 8.28
N LEU A 114 -6.10 -10.99 9.34
CA LEU A 114 -5.84 -12.42 9.57
C LEU A 114 -7.13 -13.24 9.73
N LYS A 115 -8.09 -12.75 10.53
CA LYS A 115 -9.39 -13.40 10.69
C LYS A 115 -10.19 -13.51 9.38
N ARG A 116 -9.88 -12.67 8.39
CA ARG A 116 -10.55 -12.66 7.11
C ARG A 116 -9.94 -13.67 6.14
N ASP A 117 -8.63 -13.86 6.20
CA ASP A 117 -7.93 -14.82 5.34
C ASP A 117 -8.29 -16.29 5.72
N ASP A 118 -8.82 -16.51 6.92
CA ASP A 118 -9.36 -17.81 7.38
C ASP A 118 -10.75 -18.18 6.78
N VAL A 119 -11.41 -17.28 6.04
CA VAL A 119 -12.73 -17.53 5.43
C VAL A 119 -12.55 -18.05 3.99
N PRO A 120 -13.01 -19.27 3.64
CA PRO A 120 -12.85 -19.82 2.29
C PRO A 120 -13.67 -18.99 1.31
N SER A 121 -12.99 -18.33 0.37
CA SER A 121 -13.63 -17.58 -0.71
C SER A 121 -13.59 -18.41 -1.99
N THR A 122 -14.73 -18.97 -2.36
CA THR A 122 -14.95 -19.60 -3.66
C THR A 122 -15.24 -18.53 -4.69
N GLU A 123 -14.28 -18.25 -5.58
CA GLU A 123 -14.48 -17.91 -7.02
C GLU A 123 -13.19 -17.38 -7.68
N HIS A 124 -13.04 -17.68 -8.98
CA HIS A 124 -11.93 -17.25 -9.83
C HIS A 124 -11.87 -15.72 -9.96
N TYR A 125 -10.87 -15.09 -9.32
CA TYR A 125 -10.54 -13.67 -9.44
C TYR A 125 -9.01 -13.49 -9.38
N ASP A 126 -8.49 -12.29 -9.72
CA ASP A 126 -7.22 -11.76 -9.16
C ASP A 126 -7.37 -11.54 -7.62
N GLY A 127 -7.86 -12.55 -6.89
CA GLY A 127 -8.94 -12.40 -5.92
C GLY A 127 -8.58 -11.89 -4.54
N GLU A 128 -7.42 -12.22 -4.01
CA GLU A 128 -7.08 -11.84 -2.63
C GLU A 128 -6.76 -10.36 -2.52
N GLU A 129 -6.05 -9.79 -3.49
CA GLU A 129 -5.55 -8.42 -3.38
C GLU A 129 -6.60 -7.36 -3.69
N GLY A 130 -7.41 -7.57 -4.74
CA GLY A 130 -8.52 -6.68 -5.07
C GLY A 130 -9.55 -6.64 -3.93
N MET A 131 -9.81 -7.80 -3.32
CA MET A 131 -10.70 -7.88 -2.15
C MET A 131 -10.04 -7.33 -0.90
N SER A 132 -8.75 -7.54 -0.68
CA SER A 132 -8.05 -6.97 0.46
C SER A 132 -8.04 -5.45 0.43
N TRP A 133 -7.76 -4.89 -0.75
CA TRP A 133 -7.88 -3.46 -1.02
C TRP A 133 -9.31 -2.96 -0.79
N TRP A 134 -10.32 -3.59 -1.43
CA TRP A 134 -11.72 -3.16 -1.34
C TRP A 134 -12.26 -3.21 0.09
N ASN A 135 -11.95 -4.29 0.80
CA ASN A 135 -12.40 -4.52 2.17
C ASN A 135 -11.69 -3.60 3.18
N GLY A 136 -10.47 -3.16 2.89
CA GLY A 136 -9.71 -2.19 3.69
C GLY A 136 -10.12 -0.72 3.53
N LEU A 137 -11.01 -0.41 2.58
CA LEU A 137 -11.55 0.94 2.37
C LEU A 137 -12.68 1.25 3.36
N ASP A 138 -12.72 2.50 3.85
CA ASP A 138 -13.88 3.01 4.58
C ASP A 138 -15.05 3.36 3.65
N ARG A 139 -16.20 3.74 4.21
CA ARG A 139 -17.41 4.07 3.43
C ARG A 139 -17.19 5.21 2.43
N ARG A 140 -16.40 6.23 2.78
CA ARG A 140 -16.12 7.38 1.91
C ARG A 140 -15.20 6.98 0.77
N GLU A 141 -14.22 6.13 1.05
CA GLU A 141 -13.28 5.63 0.06
C GLU A 141 -13.92 4.64 -0.90
N ARG A 142 -14.76 3.72 -0.41
CA ARG A 142 -15.57 2.85 -1.26
C ARG A 142 -16.47 3.67 -2.17
N ALA A 143 -17.15 4.68 -1.66
CA ALA A 143 -17.99 5.57 -2.47
C ALA A 143 -17.20 6.32 -3.55
N LYS A 144 -15.98 6.79 -3.23
CA LYS A 144 -15.10 7.43 -4.21
C LYS A 144 -14.76 6.48 -5.37
N TRP A 145 -14.37 5.24 -5.07
CA TRP A 145 -13.95 4.28 -6.08
C TRP A 145 -15.12 3.65 -6.84
N MET A 146 -16.30 3.52 -6.21
CA MET A 146 -17.54 3.22 -6.94
C MET A 146 -17.85 4.32 -7.95
N LYS A 147 -17.79 5.59 -7.53
CA LYS A 147 -18.04 6.71 -8.44
C LYS A 147 -17.04 6.74 -9.60
N ALA A 148 -15.77 6.44 -9.34
CA ALA A 148 -14.74 6.36 -10.36
C ALA A 148 -14.95 5.17 -11.33
N ALA A 149 -15.61 4.10 -10.87
CA ALA A 149 -16.01 2.97 -11.70
C ALA A 149 -17.32 3.19 -12.46
N GLY A 150 -18.00 4.34 -12.28
CA GLY A 150 -19.31 4.59 -12.87
C GLY A 150 -20.49 4.08 -12.05
N ASP A 151 -20.31 3.96 -10.72
CA ASP A 151 -21.31 3.52 -9.75
C ASP A 151 -21.92 2.13 -10.08
N THR A 152 -21.11 1.23 -10.64
CA THR A 152 -21.55 -0.12 -11.03
C THR A 152 -21.95 -1.00 -9.85
N GLY A 153 -21.59 -0.62 -8.63
CA GLY A 153 -21.80 -1.44 -7.43
C GLY A 153 -20.86 -2.63 -7.31
N VAL A 154 -19.93 -2.80 -8.27
CA VAL A 154 -19.04 -3.96 -8.36
C VAL A 154 -17.63 -3.60 -7.82
N PRO A 155 -17.18 -4.25 -6.73
CA PRO A 155 -15.85 -4.04 -6.16
C PRO A 155 -14.68 -4.24 -7.14
N ALA A 156 -14.81 -5.20 -8.05
CA ALA A 156 -13.80 -5.48 -9.07
C ALA A 156 -13.66 -4.32 -10.07
N ASP A 157 -14.75 -3.62 -10.41
CA ASP A 157 -14.71 -2.44 -11.27
C ASP A 157 -14.08 -1.26 -10.54
N ALA A 158 -14.37 -1.09 -9.25
CA ALA A 158 -13.68 -0.12 -8.42
C ALA A 158 -12.17 -0.38 -8.33
N TRP A 159 -11.77 -1.65 -8.23
CA TRP A 159 -10.37 -2.07 -8.27
C TRP A 159 -9.73 -1.79 -9.64
N LYS A 160 -10.46 -2.07 -10.73
CA LYS A 160 -10.02 -1.74 -12.09
C LYS A 160 -9.87 -0.24 -12.29
N ALA A 161 -10.79 0.58 -11.77
CA ALA A 161 -10.72 2.04 -11.79
C ALA A 161 -9.54 2.57 -10.97
N PHE A 162 -9.25 1.95 -9.82
CA PHE A 162 -8.06 2.24 -9.03
C PHE A 162 -6.77 1.93 -9.78
N LYS A 163 -6.65 0.73 -10.37
CA LYS A 163 -5.50 0.32 -11.20
C LYS A 163 -5.35 1.23 -12.42
N ALA A 164 -6.44 1.58 -13.09
CA ALA A 164 -6.44 2.52 -14.19
C ALA A 164 -5.97 3.91 -13.75
N GLY A 165 -6.41 4.40 -12.59
CA GLY A 165 -5.92 5.66 -12.01
C GLY A 165 -4.42 5.62 -11.70
N LEU A 166 -3.90 4.49 -11.20
CA LEU A 166 -2.46 4.30 -11.00
C LEU A 166 -1.67 4.34 -12.31
N SER A 167 -2.20 3.75 -13.39
CA SER A 167 -1.52 3.65 -14.69
C SER A 167 -1.72 4.87 -15.61
N ALA A 168 -2.84 5.59 -15.48
CA ALA A 168 -3.22 6.69 -16.38
C ALA A 168 -2.68 8.06 -15.95
N LEU A 169 -2.19 8.17 -14.73
CA LEU A 169 -1.37 9.32 -14.35
C LEU A 169 -0.03 9.12 -15.09
N LYS A 170 0.11 9.76 -16.26
CA LYS A 170 1.41 9.96 -16.93
C LYS A 170 2.11 11.10 -16.24
#